data_AF-A0A7R7W380-F1
#
_entry.id   AF-A0A7R7W380-F1
#
_cell.length_a   1.000
_cell.length_b   1.000
_cell.length_c   1.000
_cell.angle_alpha   90.00
_cell.angle_beta   90.00
_cell.angle_gamma   90.00
#
_symmetry.space_group_name_H-M   'P 1'
#
loop_
_entity.id
_entity.type
_entity.pdbx_description
1 polymer ?
#
loop_
_entity_poly.entity_id
_entity_poly.type
_entity_poly.pdbx_seq_one_letter_code
_entity_poly.pdbx_strand_id
1 'polypeptide(L)'
;MRTTKKVLGGAELLLSSAAQKEPSYRLFPEHLVQRSSVLLPPQPTDRQLPLCLPTMFKPSQPMMARLRLTTKQVLGGYYKGNRTGSMGYFAKNGSYVIDWKKVRTFAVPENLDQFKLTPFVTKRMPPTKSKYTKEIEKDGRIVTLQRAFSGKDYLDMWASDNGQEVLEQERLDSEAAAESSSTTQPARQ
;
A
#
# COMPACT_ATOMS: atom_id res chain seq x y z
N MET A 1 -43.79 53.13 3.13
CA MET A 1 -44.97 52.50 2.50
C MET A 1 -44.95 51.02 2.85
N ARG A 2 -45.96 50.54 3.57
CA ARG A 2 -46.12 49.13 3.95
C ARG A 2 -46.95 48.44 2.87
N THR A 3 -46.47 47.32 2.35
CA THR A 3 -47.32 46.36 1.64
C THR A 3 -46.94 44.94 2.08
N THR A 4 -47.85 44.34 2.83
CA THR A 4 -47.89 42.93 3.23
C THR A 4 -48.58 42.11 2.15
N LYS A 5 -48.18 40.85 1.93
CA LYS A 5 -49.11 39.78 1.52
C LYS A 5 -48.66 38.40 2.07
N LYS A 6 -49.61 37.78 2.78
CA LYS A 6 -49.69 36.40 3.32
C LYS A 6 -49.48 35.36 2.20
N VAL A 7 -48.71 34.29 2.39
CA VAL A 7 -49.01 32.98 3.04
C VAL A 7 -50.16 32.21 2.39
N LEU A 8 -49.85 31.00 1.87
CA LEU A 8 -50.61 29.74 1.96
C LEU A 8 -49.76 28.62 1.33
N GLY A 9 -49.25 27.68 2.13
CA GLY A 9 -49.67 26.26 2.12
C GLY A 9 -48.59 25.43 1.41
N GLY A 10 -47.92 24.45 2.00
CA GLY A 10 -48.43 23.33 2.78
C GLY A 10 -48.10 22.05 2.00
N ALA A 11 -46.96 21.43 2.31
CA ALA A 11 -46.66 20.04 1.92
C ALA A 11 -45.64 19.48 2.92
N GLU A 12 -46.15 18.72 3.89
CA GLU A 12 -45.38 17.78 4.67
C GLU A 12 -44.73 16.76 3.72
N LEU A 13 -43.42 16.58 3.86
CA LEU A 13 -42.78 15.30 3.55
C LEU A 13 -41.99 14.88 4.79
N LEU A 14 -42.61 13.96 5.53
CA LEU A 14 -41.97 13.11 6.52
C LEU A 14 -40.85 12.32 5.85
N LEU A 15 -39.60 12.57 6.23
CA LEU A 15 -38.53 11.59 6.08
C LEU A 15 -37.84 11.37 7.43
N SER A 16 -38.00 10.14 7.90
CA SER A 16 -37.50 9.58 9.14
C SER A 16 -35.98 9.36 9.11
N SER A 17 -35.35 9.57 10.27
CA SER A 17 -34.23 8.79 10.80
C SER A 17 -32.92 8.70 10.00
N ALA A 18 -31.90 9.41 10.47
CA ALA A 18 -30.67 8.79 10.96
C ALA A 18 -29.84 9.83 11.73
N ALA A 19 -29.97 9.83 13.06
CA ALA A 19 -29.04 10.52 13.94
C ALA A 19 -27.64 9.91 13.77
N GLN A 20 -26.75 10.64 13.10
CA GLN A 20 -25.34 10.30 13.02
C GLN A 20 -24.75 10.36 14.43
N LYS A 21 -24.48 9.17 14.96
CA LYS A 21 -23.80 8.94 16.22
C LYS A 21 -22.35 9.37 16.07
N GLU A 22 -22.03 10.56 16.57
CA GLU A 22 -20.66 11.05 16.74
C GLU A 22 -19.80 9.96 17.41
N PRO A 23 -18.63 9.58 16.86
CA PRO A 23 -17.72 8.70 17.56
C PRO A 23 -17.10 9.46 18.73
N SER A 24 -17.66 9.27 19.92
CA SER A 24 -17.05 9.69 21.18
C SER A 24 -15.66 9.07 21.27
N TYR A 25 -14.61 9.86 21.06
CA TYR A 25 -13.25 9.50 21.42
C TYR A 25 -13.23 9.30 22.93
N ARG A 26 -13.24 8.03 23.36
CA ARG A 26 -13.00 7.69 24.76
C ARG A 26 -11.58 8.09 25.09
N LEU A 27 -11.46 9.21 25.81
CA LEU A 27 -10.29 9.53 26.61
C LEU A 27 -10.02 8.31 27.51
N PHE A 28 -8.88 7.66 27.30
CA PHE A 28 -8.42 6.59 28.19
C PHE A 28 -8.24 7.20 29.59
N PRO A 29 -8.91 6.69 30.63
CA PRO A 29 -8.70 7.19 31.99
C PRO A 29 -7.31 6.77 32.49
N GLU A 30 -6.51 7.77 32.82
CA GLU A 30 -5.13 7.67 33.27
C GLU A 30 -5.04 7.29 34.77
N HIS A 31 -5.68 6.20 35.20
CA HIS A 31 -5.55 5.74 36.58
C HIS A 31 -5.70 4.23 36.72
N LEU A 32 -4.60 3.48 36.54
CA LEU A 32 -4.31 2.31 37.37
C LEU A 32 -2.88 1.81 37.13
N VAL A 33 -1.87 2.62 37.44
CA VAL A 33 -0.51 2.08 37.64
C VAL A 33 -0.43 1.61 39.09
N GLN A 34 -0.79 0.35 39.32
CA GLN A 34 -0.46 -0.35 40.56
C GLN A 34 1.06 -0.42 40.68
N ARG A 35 1.64 0.41 41.55
CA ARG A 35 3.05 0.32 41.92
C ARG A 35 3.26 -0.97 42.73
N SER A 36 3.75 -2.02 42.08
CA SER A 36 4.35 -3.15 42.77
C SER A 36 5.68 -2.69 43.37
N SER A 37 5.74 -2.66 44.71
CA SER A 37 6.97 -2.47 45.46
C SER A 37 7.83 -3.72 45.29
N VAL A 38 8.79 -3.68 44.37
CA VAL A 38 9.88 -4.64 44.29
C VAL A 38 11.09 -3.98 44.95
N LEU A 39 11.55 -4.53 46.08
CA LEU A 39 12.80 -4.13 46.72
C LEU A 39 13.95 -4.29 45.73
N LEU A 40 14.58 -3.18 45.32
CA LEU A 40 15.80 -3.20 44.52
C LEU A 40 17.00 -3.40 45.46
N PRO A 41 17.98 -4.27 45.14
CA PRO A 41 19.18 -4.43 45.94
C PRO A 41 20.04 -3.14 45.95
N PRO A 42 20.84 -2.91 47.02
CA PRO A 42 21.64 -1.71 47.15
C PRO A 42 22.73 -1.67 46.07
N GLN A 43 22.83 -0.52 45.39
CA GLN A 43 23.83 -0.27 44.36
C GLN A 43 25.23 -0.19 45.00
N PRO A 44 26.26 -0.81 44.38
CA PRO A 44 27.63 -0.65 44.82
C PRO A 44 28.08 0.80 44.64
N THR A 45 28.68 1.33 45.70
CA THR A 45 29.18 2.70 45.80
C THR A 45 30.13 3.07 44.67
N ASP A 46 29.77 4.20 44.07
CA ASP A 46 30.51 5.12 43.21
C ASP A 46 32.05 4.94 43.25
N ARG A 47 32.57 4.14 42.32
CA ARG A 47 33.91 4.38 41.75
C ARG A 47 33.67 5.15 40.47
N GLN A 48 33.95 6.46 40.50
CA GLN A 48 33.97 7.33 39.33
C GLN A 48 34.96 6.77 38.29
N LEU A 49 34.47 5.93 37.40
CA LEU A 49 35.08 5.71 36.10
C LEU A 49 34.61 6.88 35.22
N PRO A 50 35.53 7.59 34.52
CA PRO A 50 35.10 8.67 33.65
C PRO A 50 34.12 8.09 32.63
N LEU A 51 32.92 8.66 32.59
CA LEU A 51 31.92 8.36 31.58
C LEU A 51 32.54 8.72 30.22
N CYS A 52 33.10 7.73 29.54
CA CYS A 52 33.43 7.81 28.13
C CYS A 52 32.12 7.86 27.36
N LEU A 53 31.46 9.03 27.39
CA LEU A 53 30.45 9.38 26.41
C LEU A 53 31.13 9.24 25.05
N PRO A 54 30.56 8.52 24.07
CA PRO A 54 31.12 8.50 22.74
C PRO A 54 31.15 9.93 22.24
N THR A 55 32.34 10.52 22.17
CA THR A 55 32.53 11.83 21.57
C THR A 55 32.31 11.64 20.08
N MET A 56 31.06 11.82 19.65
CA MET A 56 30.69 11.85 18.24
C MET A 56 31.62 12.82 17.53
N PHE A 57 32.30 12.35 16.49
CA PHE A 57 33.22 13.15 15.68
C PHE A 57 32.48 14.41 15.20
N LYS A 58 32.89 15.57 15.72
CA LYS A 58 32.39 16.87 15.31
C LYS A 58 33.36 17.41 14.25
N PRO A 59 32.97 17.48 12.97
CA PRO A 59 33.82 18.03 11.93
C PRO A 59 34.25 19.47 12.27
N SER A 60 35.48 19.83 11.87
CA SER A 60 36.02 21.18 12.06
C SER A 60 35.16 22.23 11.34
N GLN A 61 35.18 23.47 11.83
CA GLN A 61 34.39 24.58 11.27
C GLN A 61 34.55 24.78 9.74
N PRO A 62 35.75 24.72 9.14
CA PRO A 62 35.88 24.82 7.68
C PRO A 62 35.30 23.60 6.94
N MET A 63 35.32 22.42 7.55
CA MET A 63 34.71 21.21 6.98
C MET A 63 33.18 21.28 7.04
N MET A 64 32.61 21.78 8.14
CA MET A 64 31.16 22.00 8.30
C MET A 64 30.57 22.92 7.22
N ALA A 65 31.30 23.96 6.82
CA ALA A 65 30.85 24.89 5.78
C ALA A 65 30.72 24.27 4.39
N ARG A 66 31.39 23.14 4.13
CA ARG A 66 31.36 22.43 2.84
C ARG A 66 30.32 21.31 2.80
N LEU A 67 29.83 20.87 3.97
CA LEU A 67 28.83 19.82 4.05
C LEU A 67 27.47 20.36 3.57
N ARG A 68 26.68 19.49 2.94
CA ARG A 68 25.34 19.85 2.47
C ARG A 68 24.44 20.20 3.65
N LEU A 69 23.69 21.28 3.51
CA LEU A 69 22.75 21.74 4.53
C LEU A 69 21.64 20.70 4.80
N THR A 70 21.39 20.53 6.09
CA THR A 70 20.32 19.73 6.68
C THR A 70 19.37 20.65 7.45
N THR A 71 18.19 20.15 7.79
CA THR A 71 17.15 20.92 8.49
C THR A 71 17.55 21.41 9.87
N LYS A 72 18.58 20.84 10.50
CA LYS A 72 19.00 21.17 11.88
C LYS A 72 20.21 22.10 11.94
N GLN A 73 20.84 22.38 10.82
CA GLN A 73 22.03 23.24 10.75
C GLN A 73 21.69 24.72 10.59
N VAL A 74 20.52 25.04 10.03
CA VAL A 74 20.05 26.40 9.79
C VAL A 74 18.75 26.60 10.57
N LEU A 75 18.55 27.82 11.10
CA LEU A 75 17.35 28.22 11.83
C LEU A 75 16.21 28.54 10.85
N GLY A 76 15.44 29.60 11.11
CA GLY A 76 14.25 29.95 10.33
C GLY A 76 14.50 30.14 8.83
N GLY A 77 13.48 29.85 8.03
CA GLY A 77 13.48 30.07 6.58
C GLY A 77 14.02 28.90 5.74
N TYR A 78 14.82 27.99 6.31
CA TYR A 78 15.29 26.80 5.59
C TYR A 78 14.37 25.59 5.85
N TYR A 79 13.41 25.35 4.94
CA TYR A 79 12.59 24.14 4.96
C TYR A 79 13.11 23.11 3.94
N LYS A 80 13.30 21.87 4.40
CA LYS A 80 13.70 20.74 3.56
C LYS A 80 12.83 19.53 3.92
N GLY A 81 12.14 18.97 2.94
CA GLY A 81 11.22 17.84 3.13
C GLY A 81 11.92 16.48 3.23
N ASN A 82 11.19 15.50 3.78
CA ASN A 82 11.66 14.11 3.98
C ASN A 82 11.01 13.10 3.00
N ARG A 83 10.66 13.54 1.79
CA ARG A 83 9.99 12.70 0.76
C ARG A 83 8.69 12.04 1.22
N THR A 84 7.97 12.67 2.15
CA THR A 84 6.64 12.22 2.57
C THR A 84 5.59 12.33 1.45
N GLY A 85 5.88 13.11 0.39
CA GLY A 85 4.96 13.39 -0.71
C GLY A 85 3.91 14.46 -0.34
N SER A 86 3.28 15.07 -1.33
CA SER A 86 2.20 16.05 -1.09
C SER A 86 0.85 15.34 -0.95
N MET A 87 0.22 15.45 0.21
CA MET A 87 -1.09 14.84 0.51
C MET A 87 -2.26 15.81 0.24
N GLY A 88 -2.01 16.93 -0.43
CA GLY A 88 -2.94 18.04 -0.52
C GLY A 88 -2.32 19.28 -1.14
N TYR A 89 -2.80 20.45 -0.71
CA TYR A 89 -2.31 21.74 -1.17
C TYR A 89 -2.38 22.81 -0.06
N PHE A 90 -1.57 23.86 -0.19
CA PHE A 90 -1.64 25.03 0.68
C PHE A 90 -2.68 26.01 0.13
N ALA A 91 -3.63 26.42 0.97
CA ALA A 91 -4.56 27.50 0.66
C ALA A 91 -3.89 28.88 0.83
N LYS A 92 -4.48 29.94 0.26
CA LYS A 92 -3.90 31.29 0.24
C LYS A 92 -3.67 31.90 1.63
N ASN A 93 -4.42 31.43 2.62
CA ASN A 93 -4.30 31.80 4.03
C ASN A 93 -3.17 31.04 4.78
N GLY A 94 -2.40 30.19 4.09
CA GLY A 94 -1.33 29.38 4.68
C GLY A 94 -1.80 28.09 5.34
N SER A 95 -3.10 27.78 5.35
CA SER A 95 -3.60 26.49 5.86
C SER A 95 -3.34 25.36 4.87
N TYR A 96 -3.08 24.15 5.36
CA TYR A 96 -2.94 22.97 4.52
C TYR A 96 -4.27 22.22 4.42
N VAL A 97 -4.76 22.00 3.21
CA VAL A 97 -5.99 21.24 2.93
C VAL A 97 -5.62 19.87 2.39
N ILE A 98 -6.17 18.81 2.99
CA ILE A 98 -5.84 17.42 2.66
C ILE A 98 -6.72 16.91 1.50
N ASP A 99 -6.09 16.38 0.46
CA ASP A 99 -6.75 15.67 -0.62
C ASP A 99 -6.79 14.17 -0.32
N TRP A 100 -7.92 13.64 0.14
CA TRP A 100 -8.05 12.22 0.49
C TRP A 100 -7.72 11.24 -0.65
N LYS A 101 -7.82 11.67 -1.91
CA LYS A 101 -7.41 10.88 -3.09
C LYS A 101 -5.90 10.62 -3.16
N LYS A 102 -5.07 11.49 -2.56
CA LYS A 102 -3.60 11.37 -2.55
C LYS A 102 -3.07 10.68 -1.29
N VAL A 103 -3.93 10.49 -0.29
CA VAL A 103 -3.57 9.82 0.96
C VAL A 103 -3.36 8.34 0.66
N ARG A 104 -2.16 7.84 0.97
CA ARG A 104 -1.80 6.43 0.76
C ARG A 104 -2.51 5.56 1.79
N THR A 105 -3.23 4.55 1.33
CA THR A 105 -3.83 3.50 2.15
C THR A 105 -3.08 2.18 1.90
N PHE A 106 -2.87 1.42 2.96
CA PHE A 106 -2.33 0.06 2.85
C PHE A 106 -3.48 -0.91 3.09
N ALA A 107 -4.00 -1.50 2.01
CA ALA A 107 -5.14 -2.41 2.08
C ALA A 107 -4.71 -3.75 2.69
N VAL A 108 -5.34 -4.10 3.81
CA VAL A 108 -5.12 -5.38 4.49
C VAL A 108 -6.21 -6.35 4.00
N PRO A 109 -5.84 -7.55 3.51
CA PRO A 109 -6.83 -8.56 3.11
C PRO A 109 -7.72 -8.99 4.28
N GLU A 110 -8.99 -9.31 3.99
CA GLU A 110 -9.91 -9.86 4.98
C GLU A 110 -9.49 -11.28 5.39
N ASN A 111 -9.75 -11.66 6.65
CA ASN A 111 -9.48 -12.99 7.22
C ASN A 111 -8.00 -13.42 7.25
N LEU A 112 -7.07 -12.46 7.39
CA LEU A 112 -5.64 -12.74 7.49
C LEU A 112 -5.30 -13.66 8.68
N ASP A 113 -6.05 -13.58 9.78
CA ASP A 113 -5.84 -14.40 10.99
C ASP A 113 -6.17 -15.88 10.78
N GLN A 114 -7.03 -16.20 9.82
CA GLN A 114 -7.43 -17.58 9.49
C GLN A 114 -6.55 -18.18 8.38
N PHE A 115 -5.65 -17.38 7.81
CA PHE A 115 -4.84 -17.79 6.68
C PHE A 115 -3.71 -18.72 7.10
N LYS A 116 -3.60 -19.86 6.41
CA LYS A 116 -2.66 -20.93 6.78
C LYS A 116 -1.23 -20.67 6.35
N LEU A 117 -0.99 -19.76 5.40
CA LEU A 117 0.35 -19.52 4.88
C LEU A 117 1.15 -18.66 5.86
N THR A 118 2.35 -19.14 6.19
CA THR A 118 3.31 -18.45 7.06
C THR A 118 4.50 -17.97 6.22
N PRO A 119 5.30 -16.99 6.69
CA PRO A 119 6.46 -16.50 5.94
C PRO A 119 7.60 -17.53 5.78
N PHE A 120 7.51 -18.69 6.44
CA PHE A 120 8.52 -19.73 6.41
C PHE A 120 7.95 -21.04 5.86
N VAL A 121 8.80 -21.77 5.16
CA VAL A 121 8.49 -23.12 4.66
C VAL A 121 9.34 -24.14 5.43
N THR A 122 8.81 -25.36 5.61
CA THR A 122 9.53 -26.42 6.31
C THR A 122 10.75 -26.87 5.51
N LYS A 123 11.92 -27.00 6.17
CA LYS A 123 13.17 -27.49 5.54
C LYS A 123 13.09 -28.93 5.02
N ARG A 124 12.08 -29.70 5.44
CA ARG A 124 11.84 -31.07 4.97
C ARG A 124 11.44 -31.11 3.49
N MET A 125 10.85 -30.03 2.99
CA MET A 125 10.48 -29.92 1.59
C MET A 125 11.68 -29.40 0.79
N PRO A 126 12.19 -30.15 -0.21
CA PRO A 126 13.24 -29.64 -1.08
C PRO A 126 12.68 -28.50 -1.96
N PRO A 127 13.51 -27.52 -2.35
CA PRO A 127 13.09 -26.45 -3.25
C PRO A 127 12.55 -27.03 -4.57
N THR A 128 11.30 -26.69 -4.91
CA THR A 128 10.65 -27.17 -6.14
C THR A 128 11.23 -26.47 -7.36
N LYS A 129 11.75 -27.23 -8.33
CA LYS A 129 12.22 -26.70 -9.61
C LYS A 129 11.03 -26.40 -10.52
N SER A 130 11.03 -25.25 -11.19
CA SER A 130 9.98 -24.87 -12.14
C SER A 130 10.17 -25.55 -13.50
N LYS A 131 9.09 -25.69 -14.29
CA LYS A 131 9.13 -26.20 -15.68
C LYS A 131 10.08 -25.42 -16.60
N TYR A 132 10.39 -24.18 -16.23
CA TYR A 132 11.25 -23.27 -17.01
C TYR A 132 12.73 -23.39 -16.67
N THR A 133 13.09 -24.29 -15.76
CA THR A 133 14.47 -24.54 -15.37
C THR A 133 15.02 -25.70 -16.19
N LYS A 134 15.99 -25.42 -17.07
CA LYS A 134 16.68 -26.46 -17.86
C LYS A 134 18.12 -26.57 -17.40
N GLU A 135 18.55 -27.78 -17.09
CA GLU A 135 19.95 -28.08 -16.81
C GLU A 135 20.61 -28.46 -18.14
N ILE A 136 21.60 -27.68 -18.57
CA ILE A 136 22.34 -27.93 -19.80
C ILE A 136 23.81 -28.11 -19.43
N GLU A 137 24.44 -29.15 -19.95
CA GLU A 137 25.88 -29.34 -19.84
C GLU A 137 26.58 -28.45 -20.88
N LYS A 138 27.36 -27.49 -20.39
CA LYS A 138 28.30 -26.71 -21.21
C LYS A 138 29.71 -26.93 -20.68
N ASP A 139 30.60 -27.39 -21.55
CA ASP A 139 32.03 -27.55 -21.24
C ASP A 139 32.30 -28.42 -20.00
N GLY A 140 31.55 -29.52 -19.85
CA GLY A 140 31.65 -30.44 -18.70
C GLY A 140 31.09 -29.89 -17.38
N ARG A 141 30.39 -28.75 -17.39
CA ARG A 141 29.68 -28.19 -16.23
C ARG A 141 28.18 -28.14 -16.47
N ILE A 142 27.41 -28.60 -15.49
CA ILE A 142 25.95 -28.48 -15.51
C ILE A 142 25.59 -27.04 -15.14
N VAL A 143 25.03 -26.30 -16.10
CA VAL A 143 24.56 -24.93 -15.90
C VAL A 143 23.03 -24.93 -15.93
N THR A 144 22.43 -24.41 -14.85
CA THR A 144 20.99 -24.22 -14.76
C THR A 144 20.57 -22.95 -15.50
N LEU A 145 19.89 -23.09 -16.63
CA LEU A 145 19.28 -21.98 -17.35
C LEU A 145 17.83 -21.82 -16.93
N GLN A 146 17.49 -20.62 -16.47
CA GLN A 146 16.10 -20.25 -16.18
C GLN A 146 15.54 -19.47 -17.37
N ARG A 147 14.52 -20.02 -18.01
CA ARG A 147 13.72 -19.31 -19.02
C ARG A 147 12.68 -18.43 -18.32
N ALA A 148 12.44 -17.22 -18.83
CA ALA A 148 11.37 -16.36 -18.34
C ALA A 148 9.98 -16.88 -18.75
N PHE A 149 8.96 -16.59 -17.95
CA PHE A 149 7.56 -16.90 -18.25
C PHE A 149 7.12 -16.12 -19.50
N SER A 150 6.71 -16.84 -20.56
CA SER A 150 6.29 -16.24 -21.82
C SER A 150 4.78 -16.02 -21.86
N GLY A 151 4.31 -15.04 -22.65
CA GLY A 151 2.88 -14.81 -22.88
C GLY A 151 2.17 -16.02 -23.47
N LYS A 152 2.84 -16.80 -24.34
CA LYS A 152 2.26 -18.06 -24.86
C LYS A 152 2.02 -19.09 -23.75
N ASP A 153 2.96 -19.20 -22.82
CA ASP A 153 2.85 -20.13 -21.69
C ASP A 153 1.67 -19.73 -20.78
N TYR A 154 1.38 -18.43 -20.67
CA TYR A 154 0.19 -17.93 -19.99
C TYR A 154 -1.10 -18.27 -20.74
N LEU A 155 -1.15 -18.10 -22.06
CA LEU A 155 -2.33 -18.42 -22.86
C LEU A 155 -2.67 -19.91 -22.77
N ASP A 156 -1.66 -20.78 -22.85
CA ASP A 156 -1.85 -22.22 -22.71
C ASP A 156 -2.39 -22.60 -21.32
N MET A 157 -1.86 -21.99 -20.26
CA MET A 157 -2.34 -22.17 -18.89
C MET A 157 -3.77 -21.65 -18.72
N TRP A 158 -4.05 -20.44 -19.21
CA TRP A 158 -5.37 -19.82 -19.12
C TRP A 158 -6.44 -20.63 -19.87
N ALA A 159 -6.13 -21.10 -21.08
CA ALA A 159 -7.04 -21.94 -21.87
C ALA A 159 -7.32 -23.29 -21.20
N SER A 160 -6.33 -23.84 -20.48
CA SER A 160 -6.49 -25.08 -19.71
C SER A 160 -7.39 -24.90 -18.50
N ASP A 161 -7.26 -23.77 -17.79
CA ASP A 161 -8.01 -23.51 -16.54
C ASP A 161 -9.44 -23.00 -16.81
N ASN A 162 -9.67 -22.30 -17.93
CA ASN A 162 -10.94 -21.64 -18.27
C ASN A 162 -11.62 -22.23 -19.51
N GLY A 163 -11.63 -23.55 -19.63
CA GLY A 163 -12.14 -24.23 -20.84
C GLY A 163 -13.57 -23.84 -21.25
N GLN A 164 -14.43 -23.47 -20.30
CA GLN A 164 -15.79 -23.01 -20.60
C GLN A 164 -15.80 -21.68 -21.37
N GLU A 165 -15.01 -20.70 -20.94
CA GLU A 165 -14.91 -19.40 -21.62
C GLU A 165 -14.34 -19.54 -23.03
N VAL A 166 -13.37 -20.46 -23.20
CA VAL A 166 -12.77 -20.75 -24.51
C VAL A 166 -13.79 -21.35 -25.47
N LEU A 167 -14.56 -22.36 -25.04
CA LEU A 167 -15.59 -23.00 -25.87
C LEU A 167 -16.71 -22.02 -26.26
N GLU A 168 -17.11 -21.14 -25.34
CA GLU A 168 -18.09 -20.09 -25.65
C GLU A 168 -17.56 -19.09 -26.67
N GLN A 169 -16.29 -18.69 -26.56
CA GLN A 169 -15.64 -17.81 -27.53
C GLN A 169 -15.52 -18.47 -28.91
N GLU A 170 -15.09 -19.75 -28.98
CA GLU A 170 -15.00 -20.50 -30.23
C GLU A 170 -16.36 -20.64 -30.93
N ARG A 171 -17.44 -20.84 -30.15
CA ARG A 171 -18.81 -20.86 -30.69
C ARG A 171 -19.18 -19.51 -31.30
N LEU A 172 -18.94 -18.41 -30.58
CA LEU A 172 -19.21 -17.05 -31.06
C LEU A 172 -18.40 -16.71 -32.31
N ASP A 173 -17.12 -17.07 -32.34
CA ASP A 173 -16.24 -16.85 -33.49
C ASP A 173 -16.70 -17.66 -34.70
N SER A 174 -17.17 -18.89 -34.49
CA SER A 174 -17.74 -19.75 -35.54
C SER A 174 -19.04 -19.18 -36.10
N GLU A 175 -19.91 -18.64 -35.24
CA GLU A 175 -21.16 -17.97 -35.64
C GLU A 175 -20.86 -16.69 -36.44
N ALA A 176 -19.93 -15.85 -35.96
CA ALA A 176 -19.50 -14.65 -36.67
C ALA A 176 -18.82 -14.97 -38.02
N ALA A 177 -18.05 -16.06 -38.10
CA ALA A 177 -17.47 -16.55 -39.34
C ALA A 177 -18.56 -17.02 -40.34
N ALA A 178 -19.60 -17.71 -39.85
CA ALA A 178 -20.73 -18.10 -40.67
C ALA A 178 -21.50 -16.87 -41.22
N GLU A 179 -21.76 -15.88 -40.36
CA GLU A 179 -22.44 -14.63 -40.74
C GLU A 179 -21.65 -13.83 -41.79
N SER A 180 -20.35 -13.64 -41.59
CA SER A 180 -19.48 -12.93 -42.56
C SER A 180 -19.36 -13.66 -43.90
N SER A 181 -19.33 -14.99 -43.90
CA SER A 181 -19.30 -15.79 -45.13
C SER A 181 -20.60 -15.66 -45.94
N SER A 182 -21.76 -15.55 -45.28
CA SER A 182 -23.06 -15.42 -45.93
C SER A 182 -23.26 -14.05 -46.62
N THR A 183 -22.62 -13.01 -46.12
CA THR A 183 -22.72 -11.64 -46.66
C THR A 183 -21.86 -11.43 -47.91
N THR A 184 -20.85 -12.29 -48.15
CA THR A 184 -19.90 -12.19 -49.27
C THR A 184 -20.28 -13.11 -50.44
N GLN A 185 -21.53 -13.05 -50.93
CA GLN A 185 -21.86 -13.58 -52.26
C GLN A 185 -21.99 -12.40 -53.24
N PRO A 186 -21.06 -12.21 -54.20
CA PRO A 186 -21.23 -11.20 -55.23
C PRO A 186 -22.32 -11.65 -56.19
N ALA A 187 -23.34 -10.80 -56.38
CA ALA A 187 -24.36 -10.97 -57.40
C ALA A 187 -23.70 -11.09 -58.78
N ARG A 188 -23.70 -12.30 -59.35
CA ARG A 188 -23.34 -12.52 -60.76
C ARG A 188 -24.49 -12.05 -61.64
N GLN A 189 -24.18 -11.07 -62.50
CA GLN A 189 -25.04 -10.53 -63.56
C GLN A 189 -25.20 -11.53 -64.71
#